data_AF-A0A560H350-F1
#
_entry.id   AF-A0A560H350-F1
#
_cell.length_a   1.000
_cell.length_b   1.000
_cell.length_c   1.000
_cell.angle_alpha   90.00
_cell.angle_beta   90.00
_cell.angle_gamma   90.00
#
_symmetry.space_group_name_H-M   'P 1'
#
loop_
_entity.id
_entity.type
_entity.pdbx_description
1 polymer ?
#
loop_
_entity_poly.entity_id
_entity_poly.type
_entity_poly.pdbx_seq_one_letter_code
_entity_poly.pdbx_strand_id
1 'polypeptide(L)'
;MKTTTALCFHAASLIALAMAASVPATAKTATAAEIKLATAKEGLAICRANKMGNWDLAYIAGKDGLVQWGPGYDCKQSRVPGEFSTITSAMQADGTLLPLATLEEGLLACRASRMGQWDLAYILGKNGLVQWGPGYACKQSAAPGDFSDVDNALVK
;
A
#
# COMPACT_ATOMS: atom_id res chain seq x y z
N MET A 1 53.69 8.09 -64.34
CA MET A 1 54.92 8.55 -63.66
C MET A 1 54.85 10.05 -63.44
N LYS A 2 54.56 10.48 -62.21
CA LYS A 2 55.12 11.66 -61.49
C LYS A 2 54.30 11.86 -60.23
N THR A 3 54.90 11.48 -59.12
CA THR A 3 54.58 11.78 -57.73
C THR A 3 54.65 13.29 -57.49
N THR A 4 53.77 13.86 -56.66
CA THR A 4 54.13 14.81 -55.58
C THR A 4 52.96 14.92 -54.59
N THR A 5 53.32 14.82 -53.32
CA THR A 5 52.56 14.70 -52.07
C THR A 5 52.09 16.06 -51.53
N ALA A 6 50.97 16.10 -50.81
CA ALA A 6 50.82 16.92 -49.60
C ALA A 6 49.65 16.42 -48.72
N LEU A 7 49.97 15.96 -47.51
CA LEU A 7 49.03 15.70 -46.41
C LEU A 7 48.51 17.02 -45.83
N CYS A 8 47.24 17.04 -45.42
CA CYS A 8 46.79 17.79 -44.25
C CYS A 8 45.72 16.98 -43.51
N PHE A 9 46.06 16.60 -42.26
CA PHE A 9 45.17 16.07 -41.23
C PHE A 9 44.01 17.03 -40.98
N HIS A 10 42.80 16.53 -40.69
CA HIS A 10 41.91 17.02 -39.63
C HIS A 10 40.94 15.90 -39.25
N ALA A 11 41.16 15.31 -38.08
CA ALA A 11 40.18 14.51 -37.37
C ALA A 11 39.23 15.46 -36.64
N ALA A 12 37.92 15.24 -36.74
CA ALA A 12 36.95 15.72 -35.76
C ALA A 12 35.66 14.89 -35.84
N SER A 13 35.42 14.15 -34.76
CA SER A 13 34.18 13.49 -34.38
C SER A 13 32.96 14.42 -34.46
N LEU A 14 31.75 13.84 -34.61
CA LEU A 14 30.71 13.89 -33.57
C LEU A 14 29.46 13.12 -34.01
N ILE A 15 29.15 12.07 -33.24
CA ILE A 15 27.90 11.32 -33.24
C ILE A 15 26.83 12.22 -32.62
N ALA A 16 25.81 12.61 -33.37
CA ALA A 16 24.64 13.32 -32.83
C ALA A 16 23.50 12.31 -32.59
N LEU A 17 23.48 11.77 -31.37
CA LEU A 17 22.38 11.01 -30.81
C LEU A 17 21.29 12.01 -30.37
N ALA A 18 20.23 12.18 -31.16
CA ALA A 18 19.11 13.02 -30.76
C ALA A 18 18.24 12.26 -29.74
N MET A 19 18.33 12.70 -28.49
CA MET A 19 17.57 12.21 -27.35
C MET A 19 16.07 12.39 -27.57
N ALA A 20 15.32 11.29 -27.44
CA ALA A 20 13.89 11.34 -27.20
C ALA A 20 13.67 11.95 -25.80
N ALA A 21 13.31 13.23 -25.75
CA ALA A 21 12.81 13.86 -24.55
C ALA A 21 11.40 13.30 -24.26
N SER A 22 11.35 12.15 -23.58
CA SER A 22 10.13 11.66 -22.94
C SER A 22 9.74 12.64 -21.84
N VAL A 23 8.70 13.43 -22.10
CA VAL A 23 8.03 14.27 -21.10
C VAL A 23 7.67 13.37 -19.91
N PRO A 24 8.11 13.68 -18.67
CA PRO A 24 7.65 12.92 -17.54
C PRO A 24 6.15 13.18 -17.41
N ALA A 25 5.34 12.15 -17.66
CA ALA A 25 3.96 12.16 -17.21
C ALA A 25 4.01 12.46 -15.71
N THR A 26 3.43 13.57 -15.30
CA THR A 26 3.14 13.83 -13.89
C THR A 26 2.24 12.69 -13.42
N ALA A 27 2.86 11.63 -12.91
CA ALA A 27 2.17 10.56 -12.23
C ALA A 27 1.37 11.23 -11.12
N LYS A 28 0.05 11.26 -11.32
CA LYS A 28 -0.90 11.73 -10.32
C LYS A 28 -0.67 10.82 -9.13
N THR A 29 0.12 11.29 -8.16
CA THR A 29 0.64 10.44 -7.10
C THR A 29 -0.56 9.96 -6.31
N ALA A 30 -0.89 8.67 -6.43
CA ALA A 30 -2.05 8.11 -5.75
C ALA A 30 -1.91 8.39 -4.25
N THR A 31 -2.84 9.18 -3.71
CA THR A 31 -2.74 9.68 -2.35
C THR A 31 -3.40 8.69 -1.42
N ALA A 32 -2.66 7.69 -0.98
CA ALA A 32 -3.14 6.88 0.12
C ALA A 32 -3.39 7.77 1.35
N ALA A 33 -4.54 7.58 1.98
CA ALA A 33 -4.97 8.28 3.19
C ALA A 33 -4.98 7.30 4.36
N GLU A 34 -4.57 7.77 5.53
CA GLU A 34 -4.69 7.00 6.77
C GLU A 34 -6.11 7.15 7.33
N ILE A 35 -6.74 6.02 7.64
CA ILE A 35 -8.05 5.96 8.27
C ILE A 35 -7.99 5.19 9.58
N LYS A 36 -8.90 5.53 10.49
CA LYS A 36 -9.16 4.73 11.69
C LYS A 36 -10.01 3.51 11.35
N LEU A 37 -9.58 2.36 11.83
CA LEU A 37 -10.33 1.11 11.70
C LEU A 37 -11.46 1.03 12.72
N ALA A 38 -12.54 0.35 12.34
CA ALA A 38 -13.56 -0.12 13.26
C ALA A 38 -12.94 -1.03 14.31
N THR A 39 -13.37 -0.91 15.57
CA THR A 39 -13.06 -1.87 16.63
C THR A 39 -13.71 -3.22 16.38
N ALA A 40 -13.25 -4.27 17.09
CA ALA A 40 -13.91 -5.58 17.09
C ALA A 40 -15.42 -5.50 17.40
N LYS A 41 -15.81 -4.67 18.37
CA LYS A 41 -17.23 -4.51 18.71
C LYS A 41 -18.02 -3.86 17.57
N GLU A 42 -17.47 -2.84 16.94
CA GLU A 42 -18.11 -2.13 15.82
C GLU A 42 -18.20 -3.01 14.59
N GLY A 43 -17.13 -3.71 14.21
CA GLY A 43 -17.12 -4.63 13.07
C GLY A 43 -18.17 -5.74 13.21
N LEU A 44 -18.31 -6.31 14.41
CA LEU A 44 -19.33 -7.32 14.67
C LEU A 44 -20.74 -6.74 14.56
N ALA A 45 -20.96 -5.51 15.06
CA ALA A 45 -22.24 -4.83 14.95
C ALA A 45 -22.59 -4.51 13.49
N ILE A 46 -21.63 -4.03 12.69
CA ILE A 46 -21.76 -3.76 11.25
C ILE A 46 -22.16 -5.04 10.50
N CYS A 47 -21.46 -6.14 10.76
CA CYS A 47 -21.77 -7.41 10.12
C CYS A 47 -23.17 -7.92 10.48
N ARG A 48 -23.52 -7.93 11.79
CA ARG A 48 -24.84 -8.38 12.26
C ARG A 48 -26.00 -7.50 11.78
N ALA A 49 -25.71 -6.24 11.45
CA ALA A 49 -26.66 -5.32 10.83
C ALA A 49 -26.74 -5.47 9.30
N ASN A 50 -26.05 -6.45 8.70
CA ASN A 50 -25.94 -6.66 7.25
C ASN A 50 -25.45 -5.41 6.48
N LYS A 51 -24.51 -4.65 7.08
CA LYS A 51 -23.91 -3.45 6.47
C LYS A 51 -22.61 -3.71 5.70
N MET A 52 -22.29 -4.98 5.46
CA MET A 52 -21.20 -5.42 4.57
C MET A 52 -21.71 -6.60 3.73
N GLY A 53 -21.07 -6.89 2.59
CA GLY A 53 -21.44 -8.01 1.75
C GLY A 53 -21.25 -9.36 2.44
N ASN A 54 -22.04 -10.35 2.04
CA ASN A 54 -22.03 -11.70 2.63
C ASN A 54 -20.64 -12.34 2.65
N TRP A 55 -19.85 -12.11 1.61
CA TRP A 55 -18.54 -12.72 1.42
C TRP A 55 -17.38 -11.73 1.55
N ASP A 56 -17.66 -10.51 2.02
CA ASP A 56 -16.64 -9.49 2.20
C ASP A 56 -15.73 -9.85 3.37
N LEU A 57 -14.47 -9.41 3.25
CA LEU A 57 -13.50 -9.44 4.33
C LEU A 57 -12.87 -8.06 4.44
N ALA A 58 -12.76 -7.54 5.65
CA ALA A 58 -12.10 -6.27 5.89
C ALA A 58 -11.26 -6.28 7.16
N TYR A 59 -10.10 -5.64 7.11
CA TYR A 59 -9.33 -5.38 8.32
C TYR A 59 -10.15 -4.51 9.29
N ILE A 60 -10.03 -4.85 10.56
CA ILE A 60 -10.54 -4.09 11.71
C ILE A 60 -9.40 -3.90 12.69
N ALA A 61 -9.58 -2.99 13.66
CA ALA A 61 -8.58 -2.71 14.67
C ALA A 61 -8.33 -3.96 15.52
N GLY A 62 -7.06 -4.31 15.72
CA GLY A 62 -6.66 -5.43 16.54
C GLY A 62 -5.29 -5.99 16.18
N LYS A 63 -4.98 -7.15 16.75
CA LYS A 63 -3.70 -7.85 16.57
C LYS A 63 -3.72 -8.78 15.37
N ASP A 64 -2.52 -9.14 14.90
CA ASP A 64 -2.31 -10.25 13.97
C ASP A 64 -3.06 -10.21 12.64
N GLY A 65 -3.42 -9.02 12.14
CA GLY A 65 -4.24 -8.91 10.93
C GLY A 65 -5.67 -9.36 11.19
N LEU A 66 -6.28 -8.89 12.28
CA LEU A 66 -7.67 -9.19 12.62
C LEU A 66 -8.61 -8.70 11.52
N VAL A 67 -9.53 -9.57 11.11
CA VAL A 67 -10.48 -9.32 10.03
C VAL A 67 -11.90 -9.60 10.49
N GLN A 68 -12.82 -8.72 10.08
CA GLN A 68 -14.25 -8.99 10.08
C GLN A 68 -14.62 -9.74 8.81
N TRP A 69 -15.25 -10.90 8.97
CA TRP A 69 -15.81 -11.69 7.87
C TRP A 69 -17.28 -11.36 7.70
N GLY A 70 -17.78 -11.35 6.47
CA GLY A 70 -19.18 -11.05 6.16
C GLY A 70 -20.19 -12.05 6.73
N PRO A 71 -21.50 -11.74 6.62
CA PRO A 71 -22.58 -12.59 7.14
C PRO A 71 -22.58 -14.04 6.63
N GLY A 72 -22.10 -14.28 5.40
CA GLY A 72 -21.97 -15.63 4.83
C GLY A 72 -20.92 -16.50 5.53
N TYR A 73 -20.10 -15.90 6.39
CA TYR A 73 -19.12 -16.55 7.27
C TYR A 73 -19.51 -16.43 8.76
N ASP A 74 -20.79 -16.31 9.06
CA ASP A 74 -21.34 -16.18 10.43
C ASP A 74 -20.81 -14.97 11.21
N CYS A 75 -20.43 -13.90 10.51
CA CYS A 75 -19.85 -12.69 11.11
C CYS A 75 -18.65 -12.97 12.02
N LYS A 76 -17.89 -14.04 11.76
CA LYS A 76 -16.72 -14.38 12.59
C LYS A 76 -15.66 -13.27 12.53
N GLN A 77 -14.85 -13.22 13.58
CA GLN A 77 -13.65 -12.39 13.63
C GLN A 77 -12.45 -13.30 13.86
N SER A 78 -11.48 -13.23 12.96
CA SER A 78 -10.29 -14.05 13.07
C SER A 78 -9.15 -13.42 12.28
N ARG A 79 -7.94 -13.88 12.58
CA ARG A 79 -6.83 -13.74 11.65
C ARG A 79 -7.18 -14.39 10.31
N VAL A 80 -6.61 -13.84 9.25
CA VAL A 80 -6.67 -14.38 7.89
C VAL A 80 -5.76 -15.63 7.81
N PRO A 81 -6.31 -16.83 7.55
CA PRO A 81 -5.50 -18.00 7.25
C PRO A 81 -4.67 -17.74 5.99
N GLY A 82 -3.43 -18.24 5.94
CA GLY A 82 -2.51 -18.00 4.82
C GLY A 82 -2.99 -18.46 3.44
N GLU A 83 -4.14 -19.15 3.37
CA GLU A 83 -4.83 -19.57 2.15
C GLU A 83 -5.68 -18.46 1.52
N PHE A 84 -6.11 -17.45 2.29
CA PHE A 84 -6.79 -16.27 1.77
C PHE A 84 -5.73 -15.29 1.26
N SER A 85 -5.58 -15.26 -0.05
CA SER A 85 -4.37 -14.75 -0.71
C SER A 85 -4.16 -13.24 -0.53
N THR A 86 -5.19 -12.43 -0.27
CA THR A 86 -5.06 -11.00 0.01
C THR A 86 -6.36 -10.44 0.59
N ILE A 87 -6.29 -9.65 1.66
CA ILE A 87 -7.40 -8.79 2.08
C ILE A 87 -7.29 -7.48 1.32
N THR A 88 -8.38 -7.04 0.70
CA THR A 88 -8.39 -5.86 -0.16
C THR A 88 -8.98 -4.63 0.49
N SER A 89 -9.62 -4.79 1.64
CA SER A 89 -10.48 -3.75 2.22
C SER A 89 -10.18 -3.53 3.71
N ALA A 90 -10.40 -2.30 4.16
CA ALA A 90 -10.41 -1.88 5.55
C ALA A 90 -11.80 -1.35 5.91
N MET A 91 -12.23 -1.55 7.17
CA MET A 91 -13.54 -1.14 7.64
C MET A 91 -13.44 0.05 8.60
N GLN A 92 -14.25 1.09 8.37
CA GLN A 92 -14.46 2.19 9.30
C GLN A 92 -15.65 1.93 10.22
N ALA A 93 -15.74 2.65 11.34
CA ALA A 93 -16.77 2.46 12.37
C ALA A 93 -18.21 2.71 11.88
N ASP A 94 -18.39 3.44 10.77
CA ASP A 94 -19.68 3.69 10.13
C ASP A 94 -20.15 2.53 9.21
N GLY A 95 -19.28 1.54 8.97
CA GLY A 95 -19.52 0.43 8.04
C GLY A 95 -18.92 0.63 6.66
N THR A 96 -18.30 1.78 6.37
CA THR A 96 -17.67 2.03 5.08
C THR A 96 -16.48 1.08 4.87
N LEU A 97 -16.49 0.37 3.74
CA LEU A 97 -15.38 -0.46 3.29
C LEU A 97 -14.55 0.28 2.25
N LEU A 98 -13.28 0.51 2.55
CA LEU A 98 -12.37 1.24 1.67
C LEU A 98 -11.26 0.32 1.15
N PRO A 99 -10.89 0.46 -0.14
CA PRO A 99 -9.83 -0.35 -0.74
C PRO A 99 -8.47 0.05 -0.15
N LEU A 100 -7.69 -0.95 0.25
CA LEU A 100 -6.36 -0.75 0.80
C LEU A 100 -5.39 -0.18 -0.24
N ALA A 101 -4.48 0.66 0.25
CA ALA A 101 -3.33 1.14 -0.50
C ALA A 101 -2.38 -0.02 -0.83
N THR A 102 -1.82 0.01 -2.02
CA THR A 102 -0.75 -0.88 -2.48
C THR A 102 0.55 -0.65 -1.71
N LEU A 103 1.51 -1.56 -1.88
CA LEU A 103 2.87 -1.44 -1.34
C LEU A 103 3.50 -0.08 -1.67
N GLU A 104 3.39 0.34 -2.94
CA GLU A 104 3.99 1.59 -3.42
C GLU A 104 3.30 2.82 -2.82
N GLU A 105 1.96 2.83 -2.82
CA GLU A 105 1.17 3.89 -2.20
C GLU A 105 1.45 4.01 -0.69
N GLY A 106 1.66 2.87 -0.01
CA GLY A 106 2.05 2.83 1.40
C GLY A 106 3.41 3.45 1.69
N LEU A 107 4.44 3.06 0.92
CA LEU A 107 5.78 3.64 1.06
C LEU A 107 5.79 5.13 0.79
N LEU A 108 5.05 5.55 -0.22
CA LEU A 108 4.89 6.96 -0.55
C LEU A 108 4.19 7.71 0.57
N ALA A 109 3.08 7.19 1.12
CA ALA A 109 2.36 7.82 2.22
C ALA A 109 3.27 8.03 3.44
N CYS A 110 4.08 7.02 3.79
CA CYS A 110 5.05 7.15 4.88
C CYS A 110 6.11 8.23 4.58
N ARG A 111 6.74 8.20 3.41
CA ARG A 111 7.78 9.18 3.03
C ARG A 111 7.25 10.61 2.88
N ALA A 112 5.96 10.74 2.55
CA ALA A 112 5.26 12.02 2.44
C ALA A 112 4.67 12.50 3.78
N SER A 113 5.00 11.84 4.91
CA SER A 113 4.49 12.17 6.25
C SER A 113 2.96 12.20 6.35
N ARG A 114 2.30 11.28 5.65
CA ARG A 114 0.83 11.09 5.68
C ARG A 114 0.38 9.99 6.66
N MET A 115 1.28 9.62 7.55
CA MET A 115 1.06 8.69 8.64
C MET A 115 1.73 9.24 9.90
N GLY A 116 1.22 8.89 11.07
CA GLY A 116 1.91 9.21 12.32
C GLY A 116 3.32 8.60 12.38
N GLN A 117 4.22 9.27 13.11
CA GLN A 117 5.63 8.89 13.24
C GLN A 117 5.80 7.42 13.70
N TRP A 118 4.91 6.97 14.59
CA TRP A 118 4.96 5.66 15.23
C TRP A 118 3.72 4.80 14.90
N ASP A 119 2.99 5.17 13.86
CA ASP A 119 1.76 4.48 13.49
C ASP A 119 2.07 3.22 12.69
N LEU A 120 1.16 2.26 12.78
CA LEU A 120 1.13 1.06 11.95
C LEU A 120 -0.19 1.07 11.21
N ALA A 121 -0.15 0.94 9.89
CA ALA A 121 -1.37 0.93 9.08
C ALA A 121 -1.40 -0.27 8.14
N TYR A 122 -2.51 -1.02 8.13
CA TYR A 122 -2.68 -2.09 7.15
C TYR A 122 -2.64 -1.55 5.72
N ILE A 123 -2.00 -2.32 4.86
CA ILE A 123 -1.93 -2.10 3.41
C ILE A 123 -2.28 -3.39 2.68
N LEU A 124 -2.51 -3.28 1.37
CA LEU A 124 -2.79 -4.41 0.50
C LEU A 124 -1.59 -5.37 0.50
N GLY A 125 -1.85 -6.63 0.88
CA GLY A 125 -0.84 -7.67 0.88
C GLY A 125 -1.27 -8.90 1.66
N LYS A 126 -0.31 -9.80 1.86
CA LYS A 126 -0.54 -11.05 2.59
C LYS A 126 -0.57 -10.80 4.10
N ASN A 127 -1.51 -11.47 4.78
CA ASN A 127 -1.47 -11.76 6.21
C ASN A 127 -1.09 -10.58 7.13
N GLY A 128 -1.94 -9.54 7.19
CA GLY A 128 -1.74 -8.43 8.12
C GLY A 128 -0.52 -7.57 7.78
N LEU A 129 -0.20 -7.44 6.49
CA LEU A 129 0.87 -6.56 6.03
C LEU A 129 0.57 -5.12 6.43
N VAL A 130 1.55 -4.49 7.08
CA VAL A 130 1.47 -3.09 7.52
C VAL A 130 2.57 -2.24 6.93
N GLN A 131 2.23 -1.01 6.63
CA GLN A 131 3.18 0.09 6.52
C GLN A 131 3.47 0.61 7.92
N TRP A 132 4.75 0.69 8.28
CA TRP A 132 5.17 1.30 9.53
C TRP A 132 5.50 2.78 9.29
N GLY A 133 5.23 3.62 10.28
CA GLY A 133 5.50 5.04 10.23
C GLY A 133 6.98 5.41 10.06
N PRO A 134 7.28 6.70 9.81
CA PRO A 134 8.65 7.18 9.56
C PRO A 134 9.65 6.89 10.68
N GLY A 135 9.19 6.85 11.94
CA GLY A 135 10.03 6.48 13.09
C GLY A 135 10.56 5.05 13.03
N TYR A 136 9.94 4.18 12.23
CA TYR A 136 10.39 2.82 11.93
C TYR A 136 11.06 2.72 10.55
N ALA A 137 11.58 3.84 10.03
CA ALA A 137 12.23 3.95 8.72
C ALA A 137 11.33 3.51 7.55
N CYS A 138 10.01 3.72 7.65
CA CYS A 138 9.04 3.35 6.61
C CYS A 138 9.11 1.88 6.17
N LYS A 139 9.53 0.96 7.06
CA LYS A 139 9.55 -0.47 6.73
C LYS A 139 8.14 -1.00 6.43
N GLN A 140 8.07 -2.08 5.66
CA GLN A 140 6.84 -2.83 5.42
C GLN A 140 7.05 -4.28 5.87
N SER A 141 6.17 -4.77 6.75
CA SER A 141 6.24 -6.15 7.24
C SER A 141 4.87 -6.59 7.75
N ALA A 142 4.71 -7.88 8.06
CA ALA A 142 3.54 -8.31 8.81
C ALA A 142 3.47 -7.56 10.16
N ALA A 143 2.25 -7.28 10.62
CA ALA A 143 1.99 -6.85 11.98
C ALA A 143 2.60 -7.88 12.95
N PRO A 144 3.38 -7.45 13.96
CA PRO A 144 4.01 -8.41 14.86
C PRO A 144 2.97 -8.95 15.86
N GLY A 145 2.94 -10.29 15.97
CA GLY A 145 2.26 -11.12 16.99
C GLY A 145 1.79 -10.39 18.25
N ASP A 146 2.81 -9.90 18.96
CA ASP A 146 2.70 -9.41 20.32
C ASP A 146 2.78 -7.89 20.43
N PHE A 147 2.98 -7.19 19.31
CA PHE A 147 3.05 -5.73 19.30
C PHE A 147 1.65 -5.14 19.42
N SER A 148 1.58 -3.87 19.82
CA SER A 148 0.35 -3.11 20.00
C SER A 148 -0.66 -3.31 18.87
N ASP A 149 -1.95 -3.20 19.20
CA ASP A 149 -3.05 -3.26 18.24
C ASP A 149 -2.78 -2.35 17.03
N VAL A 150 -2.98 -2.87 15.82
CA VAL A 150 -2.98 -2.05 14.61
C VAL A 150 -4.38 -1.49 14.48
N ASP A 151 -4.48 -0.17 14.52
CA ASP A 151 -5.75 0.55 14.61
C ASP A 151 -6.01 1.50 13.43
N ASN A 152 -5.05 1.54 12.49
CA ASN A 152 -5.12 2.33 11.27
C ASN A 152 -5.00 1.45 10.02
N ALA A 153 -5.44 1.98 8.88
CA ALA A 153 -5.16 1.44 7.55
C ALA A 153 -4.87 2.57 6.57
N LEU A 154 -4.05 2.27 5.56
CA LEU A 154 -3.89 3.14 4.41
C LEU A 154 -4.84 2.69 3.30
N VAL A 155 -5.61 3.62 2.76
CA VAL A 155 -6.65 3.36 1.76
C VAL A 155 -6.53 4.35 0.59
N LYS A 156 -7.09 3.97 -0.56
CA LYS A 156 -7.07 4.76 -1.80
C LYS A 156 -8.14 5.84 -1.85
#